data_AF-A0A7S1WQM0-F1
#
_entry.id   AF-A0A7S1WQM0-F1
#
_cell.length_a   1.000
_cell.length_b   1.000
_cell.length_c   1.000
_cell.angle_alpha   90.00
_cell.angle_beta   90.00
_cell.angle_gamma   90.00
#
_symmetry.space_group_name_H-M   'P 1'
#
loop_
_entity.id
_entity.type
_entity.pdbx_description
1 polymer ?
#
loop_
_entity_poly.entity_id
_entity_poly.type
_entity_poly.pdbx_seq_one_letter_code
_entity_poly.pdbx_strand_id
1 'polypeptide(L)'
;QHREAFVRLELFKTRDLLLQHFQKRLEQAAPESLVVDPDDFAVAEAQIREDFQRRFEARLGTFKVQDHEQQVKNFMETIGQALDSRRRRNLAELEAAQMKLVASPLVGGGVYIALGHPILDALLLIAVLCLQAKKTAASLHTEVLDLQVIRQLAVDAKGFTQQRVRDVQAMSIAAQRCTPASTMHQISGVLGGRP
;
A
#
# COMPACT_ATOMS: atom_id res chain seq x y z
N GLN A 1 22.84 7.97 38.96
CA GLN A 1 23.48 7.34 37.78
C GLN A 1 22.92 5.94 37.45
N HIS A 2 23.14 4.87 38.24
CA HIS A 2 22.62 3.53 37.88
C HIS A 2 21.09 3.43 37.77
N ARG A 3 20.35 4.10 38.65
CA ARG A 3 18.87 4.12 38.63
C ARG A 3 18.30 4.81 37.39
N GLU A 4 18.92 5.90 36.95
CA GLU A 4 18.48 6.67 35.77
C GLU A 4 18.76 5.91 34.48
N ALA A 5 19.92 5.25 34.40
CA ALA A 5 20.26 4.38 33.28
C ALA A 5 19.27 3.21 33.16
N PHE A 6 18.89 2.60 34.30
CA PHE A 6 17.89 1.54 34.32
C PHE A 6 16.51 2.01 33.86
N VAL A 7 16.03 3.16 34.36
CA VAL A 7 14.73 3.73 33.95
C VAL A 7 14.72 4.06 32.46
N ARG A 8 15.80 4.63 31.91
CA ARG A 8 15.92 4.89 30.48
C ARG A 8 15.87 3.61 29.65
N LEU A 9 16.60 2.58 30.06
CA LEU A 9 16.61 1.29 29.38
C LEU A 9 15.22 0.64 29.36
N GLU A 10 14.52 0.64 30.50
CA GLU A 10 13.15 0.10 30.58
C GLU A 10 12.13 0.91 29.78
N LEU A 11 12.30 2.24 29.72
CA LEU A 11 11.49 3.10 28.85
C LEU A 11 11.71 2.75 27.37
N PHE A 12 12.96 2.58 26.94
CA PHE A 12 13.28 2.16 25.57
C PHE A 12 12.66 0.80 25.22
N LYS A 13 12.82 -0.20 26.09
CA LYS A 13 12.19 -1.52 25.90
C LYS A 13 10.67 -1.44 25.81
N THR A 14 10.05 -0.65 26.68
CA THR A 14 8.59 -0.47 26.71
C THR A 14 8.11 0.19 25.43
N ARG A 15 8.81 1.23 24.97
CA ARG A 15 8.53 1.91 23.71
C ARG A 15 8.63 0.94 22.53
N ASP A 16 9.72 0.18 22.44
CA ASP A 16 9.96 -0.73 21.33
C ASP A 16 8.93 -1.85 21.29
N LEU A 17 8.55 -2.40 22.45
CA LEU A 17 7.47 -3.40 22.57
C LEU A 17 6.13 -2.83 22.11
N LEU A 18 5.79 -1.61 22.53
CA LEU A 18 4.56 -0.95 22.11
C LEU A 18 4.58 -0.61 20.62
N LEU A 19 5.72 -0.23 20.05
CA LEU A 19 5.87 -0.02 18.61
C LEU A 19 5.68 -1.31 17.81
N GLN A 20 6.19 -2.45 18.29
CA GLN A 20 5.96 -3.74 17.65
C GLN A 20 4.47 -4.14 17.69
N HIS A 21 3.80 -3.91 18.82
CA HIS A 21 2.36 -4.15 18.95
C HIS A 21 1.55 -3.20 18.06
N PHE A 22 1.98 -1.94 17.96
CA PHE A 22 1.38 -0.95 17.07
C PHE A 22 1.50 -1.40 15.61
N GLN A 23 2.68 -1.81 15.15
CA GLN A 23 2.88 -2.31 13.78
C GLN A 23 1.98 -3.50 13.48
N LYS A 24 1.89 -4.47 14.40
CA LYS A 24 0.97 -5.62 14.23
C LYS A 24 -0.49 -5.18 14.16
N ARG A 25 -0.91 -4.20 14.97
CA ARG A 25 -2.28 -3.71 14.97
C ARG A 25 -2.60 -2.92 13.70
N LEU A 26 -1.64 -2.12 13.23
CA LEU A 26 -1.74 -1.41 11.96
C LEU A 26 -1.87 -2.39 10.78
N GLU A 27 -1.08 -3.47 10.76
CA GLU A 27 -1.18 -4.50 9.71
C GLU A 27 -2.52 -5.25 9.76
N GLN A 28 -3.11 -5.43 10.94
CA GLN A 28 -4.46 -6.03 11.05
C GLN A 28 -5.55 -5.08 10.55
N ALA A 29 -5.44 -3.79 10.84
CA ALA A 29 -6.44 -2.80 10.48
C ALA A 29 -6.33 -2.37 9.00
N ALA A 30 -5.12 -2.28 8.48
CA ALA A 30 -4.84 -1.84 7.12
C ALA A 30 -3.68 -2.63 6.50
N PRO A 31 -3.89 -3.94 6.25
CA PRO A 31 -2.86 -4.81 5.71
C PRO A 31 -2.34 -4.28 4.38
N GLU A 32 -1.06 -4.51 4.08
CA GLU A 32 -0.46 -4.05 2.81
C GLU A 32 -1.08 -4.72 1.57
N SER A 33 -1.77 -5.83 1.77
CA SER A 33 -2.44 -6.60 0.72
C SER A 33 -3.83 -6.07 0.33
N LEU A 34 -4.39 -5.11 1.06
CA LEU A 34 -5.73 -4.56 0.82
C LEU A 34 -5.72 -3.05 0.76
N VAL A 35 -6.60 -2.50 -0.08
CA VAL A 35 -6.92 -1.07 -0.09
C VAL A 35 -8.10 -0.85 0.84
N VAL A 36 -7.92 0.03 1.82
CA VAL A 36 -8.95 0.34 2.83
C VAL A 36 -9.64 1.64 2.43
N ASP A 37 -10.93 1.74 2.71
CA ASP A 37 -11.65 2.99 2.51
C ASP A 37 -11.02 4.12 3.40
N PRO A 38 -10.82 5.35 2.88
CA PRO A 38 -10.20 6.43 3.64
C PRO A 38 -10.91 6.80 4.95
N ASP A 39 -12.24 6.71 4.98
CA ASP A 39 -13.02 7.10 6.15
C ASP A 39 -12.95 5.99 7.21
N ASP A 40 -13.02 4.73 6.80
CA ASP A 40 -12.80 3.57 7.68
C ASP A 40 -11.37 3.58 8.25
N PHE A 41 -10.38 3.92 7.42
CA PHE A 41 -9.00 4.06 7.87
C PHE A 41 -8.84 5.21 8.87
N ALA A 42 -9.52 6.34 8.69
CA ALA A 42 -9.48 7.47 9.62
C ALA A 42 -10.05 7.09 11.00
N VAL A 43 -11.15 6.32 11.02
CA VAL A 43 -11.74 5.80 12.28
C VAL A 43 -10.76 4.84 12.97
N ALA A 44 -10.19 3.89 12.22
CA ALA A 44 -9.21 2.94 12.77
C ALA A 44 -7.95 3.65 13.28
N GLU A 45 -7.47 4.67 12.57
CA GLU A 45 -6.32 5.49 12.96
C GLU A 45 -6.56 6.19 14.30
N ALA A 46 -7.71 6.83 14.47
CA ALA A 46 -8.06 7.51 15.70
C ALA A 46 -8.07 6.53 16.88
N GLN A 47 -8.68 5.35 16.70
CA GLN A 47 -8.73 4.30 17.72
C GLN A 47 -7.33 3.77 18.08
N ILE A 48 -6.50 3.45 17.08
CA ILE A 48 -5.13 2.97 17.30
C ILE A 48 -4.31 4.03 18.02
N ARG A 49 -4.42 5.30 17.61
CA ARG A 49 -3.68 6.41 18.22
C ARG A 49 -4.04 6.55 19.70
N GLU A 50 -5.34 6.59 20.01
CA GLU A 50 -5.83 6.73 21.38
C GLU A 50 -5.44 5.53 22.26
N ASP A 51 -5.60 4.30 21.76
CA ASP A 51 -5.27 3.08 22.48
C ASP A 51 -3.78 3.04 22.87
N PHE A 52 -2.89 3.36 21.93
CA PHE A 52 -1.45 3.32 22.18
C PHE A 52 -0.96 4.51 23.01
N GLN A 53 -1.59 5.68 22.88
CA GLN A 53 -1.33 6.81 23.77
C GLN A 53 -1.63 6.42 25.22
N ARG A 54 -2.85 5.94 25.50
CA ARG A 54 -3.28 5.53 26.85
C ARG A 54 -2.37 4.44 27.42
N ARG A 55 -1.99 3.44 26.61
CA ARG A 55 -1.08 2.37 27.02
C ARG A 55 0.31 2.89 27.34
N PHE A 56 0.82 3.84 26.56
CA PHE A 56 2.14 4.41 26.80
C PHE A 56 2.16 5.30 28.04
N GLU A 57 1.16 6.16 28.22
CA GLU A 57 0.99 6.99 29.42
C GLU A 57 0.84 6.14 30.69
N ALA A 58 0.02 5.08 30.65
CA ALA A 58 -0.14 4.17 31.79
C ALA A 58 1.18 3.48 32.18
N ARG A 59 2.01 3.12 31.19
CA ARG A 59 3.35 2.56 31.44
C ARG A 59 4.31 3.62 31.94
N LEU A 60 4.30 4.81 31.35
CA LEU A 60 5.17 5.90 31.79
C LEU A 60 4.88 6.31 33.24
N GLY A 61 3.62 6.34 33.68
CA GLY A 61 3.26 6.64 35.06
C GLY A 61 3.89 5.71 36.11
N THR A 62 4.29 4.49 35.72
CA THR A 62 5.04 3.58 36.61
C THR A 62 6.50 3.99 36.80
N PHE A 63 7.05 4.74 35.85
CA PHE A 63 8.41 5.23 35.85
C PHE A 63 8.38 6.73 36.22
N LYS A 64 9.00 7.15 37.33
CA LYS A 64 9.12 8.59 37.66
C LYS A 64 10.12 9.27 36.71
N VAL A 65 9.68 9.56 35.49
CA VAL A 65 10.46 10.24 34.44
C VAL A 65 10.20 11.74 34.52
N GLN A 66 11.25 12.56 34.43
CA GLN A 66 11.11 14.03 34.50
C GLN A 66 10.45 14.61 33.24
N ASP A 67 10.72 14.04 32.07
CA ASP A 67 10.24 14.54 30.77
C ASP A 67 9.02 13.78 30.23
N HIS A 68 8.01 13.57 31.08
CA HIS A 68 6.84 12.72 30.76
C HIS A 68 6.15 13.14 29.45
N GLU A 69 5.81 14.43 29.32
CA GLU A 69 5.11 14.96 28.13
C GLU A 69 5.95 14.83 26.85
N GLN A 70 7.26 15.09 26.94
CA GLN A 70 8.13 15.02 25.77
C GLN A 70 8.28 13.57 25.28
N GLN A 71 8.33 12.59 26.19
CA GLN A 71 8.39 11.19 25.82
C GLN A 71 7.10 10.73 25.14
N VAL A 72 5.94 11.13 25.67
CA VAL A 72 4.64 10.85 25.04
C VAL A 72 4.60 11.48 23.65
N LYS A 73 4.96 12.76 23.53
CA LYS A 73 5.00 13.46 22.23
C LYS A 73 5.89 12.73 21.21
N ASN A 74 7.13 12.39 21.57
CA ASN A 74 8.05 11.69 20.67
C ASN A 74 7.51 10.31 20.22
N PHE A 75 6.86 9.59 21.13
CA PHE A 75 6.22 8.31 20.80
C PHE A 75 5.04 8.51 19.84
N MET A 76 4.19 9.50 20.09
CA MET A 76 3.05 9.82 19.23
C MET A 76 3.46 10.34 17.86
N GLU A 77 4.57 11.09 17.75
CA GLU A 77 5.15 11.49 16.47
C GLU A 77 5.61 10.26 15.66
N THR A 78 6.25 9.29 16.32
CA THR A 78 6.70 8.04 15.66
C THR A 78 5.50 7.23 15.12
N ILE A 79 4.45 7.09 15.93
CA ILE A 79 3.19 6.46 15.51
C ILE A 79 2.55 7.25 14.34
N GLY A 80 2.51 8.58 14.45
CA GLY A 80 1.96 9.47 13.43
C GLY A 80 2.64 9.30 12.08
N GLN A 81 3.98 9.26 12.05
CA GLN A 81 4.75 9.04 10.83
C GLN A 81 4.43 7.70 10.15
N ALA A 82 4.27 6.64 10.94
CA ALA A 82 3.92 5.32 10.40
C ALA A 82 2.49 5.28 9.82
N LEU A 83 1.53 5.91 10.51
CA LEU A 83 0.15 6.04 10.04
C LEU A 83 0.06 6.88 8.77
N ASP A 84 0.74 8.02 8.72
CA ASP A 84 0.80 8.90 7.55
C ASP A 84 1.44 8.21 6.35
N SER A 85 2.50 7.43 6.57
CA SER A 85 3.12 6.60 5.53
C SER A 85 2.13 5.60 4.94
N ARG A 86 1.35 4.90 5.78
CA ARG A 86 0.32 3.96 5.30
C ARG A 86 -0.82 4.68 4.59
N ARG A 87 -1.29 5.80 5.13
CA ARG A 87 -2.34 6.65 4.53
C ARG A 87 -1.95 7.11 3.13
N ARG A 88 -0.75 7.66 2.97
CA ARG A 88 -0.24 8.12 1.66
C ARG A 88 -0.17 6.97 0.65
N ARG A 89 0.30 5.80 1.06
CA ARG A 89 0.31 4.60 0.19
C ARG A 89 -1.11 4.21 -0.24
N ASN A 90 -2.05 4.18 0.69
CA ASN A 90 -3.45 3.83 0.42
C ASN A 90 -4.13 4.86 -0.52
N LEU A 91 -3.88 6.15 -0.32
CA LEU A 91 -4.37 7.21 -1.21
C LEU A 91 -3.77 7.12 -2.61
N ALA A 92 -2.47 6.86 -2.73
CA ALA A 92 -1.82 6.68 -4.02
C ALA A 92 -2.39 5.46 -4.78
N GLU A 93 -2.73 4.38 -4.08
CA GLU A 93 -3.41 3.21 -4.67
C GLU A 93 -4.82 3.56 -5.18
N LEU A 94 -5.58 4.36 -4.43
CA LEU A 94 -6.91 4.84 -4.84
C LEU A 94 -6.85 5.80 -6.03
N GLU A 95 -5.91 6.75 -6.05
CA GLU A 95 -5.71 7.66 -7.17
C GLU A 95 -5.31 6.90 -8.45
N ALA A 96 -4.39 5.94 -8.33
CA ALA A 96 -4.01 5.08 -9.44
C ALA A 96 -5.20 4.26 -9.95
N ALA A 97 -6.05 3.76 -9.06
CA ALA A 97 -7.26 3.03 -9.44
C ALA A 97 -8.29 3.93 -10.11
N GLN A 98 -8.49 5.16 -9.62
CA GLN A 98 -9.38 6.14 -10.22
C GLN A 98 -8.92 6.52 -11.65
N MET A 99 -7.61 6.73 -11.86
CA MET A 99 -7.08 6.94 -13.21
C MET A 99 -7.34 5.74 -14.12
N LYS A 100 -7.16 4.52 -13.61
CA LYS A 100 -7.47 3.30 -14.37
C LYS A 100 -8.97 3.17 -14.68
N LEU A 101 -9.88 3.63 -13.82
CA LEU A 101 -11.32 3.65 -14.13
C LEU A 101 -11.64 4.61 -15.29
N VAL A 102 -11.03 5.79 -15.30
CA VAL A 102 -11.26 6.77 -16.38
C VAL A 102 -10.60 6.31 -17.69
N ALA A 103 -9.44 5.66 -17.63
CA ALA A 103 -8.76 5.12 -18.80
C ALA A 103 -9.30 3.75 -19.27
N SER A 104 -10.02 3.03 -18.39
CA SER A 104 -10.52 1.67 -18.64
C SER A 104 -11.38 1.56 -19.90
N PRO A 105 -12.32 2.49 -20.21
CA PRO A 105 -13.10 2.42 -21.44
C PRO A 105 -12.24 2.57 -22.71
N LEU A 106 -11.20 3.41 -22.68
CA LEU A 106 -10.29 3.63 -23.82
C LEU A 106 -9.40 2.41 -24.06
N VAL A 107 -8.82 1.84 -23.01
CA VAL A 107 -7.98 0.64 -23.09
C VAL A 107 -8.83 -0.60 -23.39
N GLY A 108 -9.97 -0.73 -22.72
CA GLY A 108 -10.93 -1.83 -22.90
C GLY A 108 -11.54 -1.85 -24.30
N GLY A 109 -11.86 -0.68 -24.88
CA GLY A 109 -12.31 -0.58 -26.26
C GLY A 109 -11.24 -1.05 -27.26
N GLY A 110 -9.99 -0.64 -27.07
CA GLY A 110 -8.86 -1.10 -27.91
C GLY A 110 -8.60 -2.61 -27.79
N VAL A 111 -8.67 -3.14 -26.57
CA VAL A 111 -8.49 -4.58 -26.30
C VAL A 111 -9.68 -5.39 -26.84
N TYR A 112 -10.92 -4.92 -26.72
CA TYR A 112 -12.10 -5.60 -27.28
C TYR A 112 -12.03 -5.72 -28.81
N ILE A 113 -11.56 -4.67 -29.49
CA ILE A 113 -11.35 -4.69 -30.95
C ILE A 113 -10.23 -5.66 -31.33
N ALA A 114 -9.18 -5.77 -30.51
CA ALA A 114 -8.07 -6.71 -30.74
C ALA A 114 -8.48 -8.17 -30.48
N LEU A 115 -9.16 -8.45 -29.35
CA LEU A 115 -9.54 -9.79 -28.85
C LEU A 115 -10.63 -10.51 -29.66
N GLY A 116 -11.05 -9.94 -30.80
CA GLY A 116 -11.94 -10.62 -31.75
C GLY A 116 -11.24 -11.69 -32.60
N HIS A 117 -9.92 -11.88 -32.44
CA HIS A 117 -9.09 -12.67 -33.34
C HIS A 117 -8.22 -13.67 -32.55
N PRO A 118 -8.75 -14.87 -32.24
CA PRO A 118 -8.11 -15.84 -31.34
C PRO A 118 -6.65 -16.17 -31.70
N ILE A 119 -6.33 -16.16 -33.00
CA ILE A 119 -4.97 -16.42 -33.49
C ILE A 119 -4.02 -15.25 -33.19
N LEU A 120 -4.46 -14.01 -33.41
CA LEU A 120 -3.66 -12.83 -33.10
C LEU A 120 -3.47 -12.70 -31.59
N ASP A 121 -4.48 -13.05 -30.81
CA ASP A 121 -4.41 -13.03 -29.35
C ASP A 121 -3.43 -14.07 -28.81
N ALA A 122 -3.45 -15.29 -29.37
CA ALA A 122 -2.49 -16.33 -29.03
C ALA A 122 -1.05 -15.91 -29.39
N LEU A 123 -0.85 -15.32 -30.56
CA LEU A 123 0.46 -14.82 -30.98
C LEU A 123 0.96 -13.67 -30.10
N LEU A 124 0.07 -12.74 -29.74
CA LEU A 124 0.39 -11.63 -28.85
C LEU A 124 0.77 -12.15 -27.46
N LEU A 125 0.02 -13.11 -26.92
CA LEU A 125 0.30 -13.74 -25.63
C LEU A 125 1.66 -14.44 -25.63
N ILE A 126 1.96 -15.24 -26.67
CA ILE A 126 3.25 -15.91 -26.82
C ILE A 126 4.38 -14.89 -26.92
N ALA A 127 4.20 -13.82 -27.71
CA ALA A 127 5.21 -12.77 -27.85
C ALA A 127 5.52 -12.09 -26.52
N VAL A 128 4.49 -11.74 -25.74
CA VAL A 128 4.66 -11.14 -24.40
C VAL A 128 5.40 -12.08 -23.46
N LEU A 129 5.01 -13.36 -23.42
CA LEU A 129 5.67 -14.36 -22.56
C LEU A 129 7.14 -14.55 -22.95
N CYS A 130 7.44 -14.64 -24.26
CA CYS A 130 8.81 -14.77 -24.75
C CYS A 130 9.67 -13.54 -24.43
N LEU A 131 9.15 -12.33 -24.61
CA LEU A 131 9.86 -11.09 -24.26
C LEU A 131 10.12 -11.01 -22.75
N GLN A 132 9.15 -11.38 -21.94
CA GLN A 132 9.29 -11.35 -20.49
C GLN A 132 10.29 -12.41 -20.00
N ALA A 133 10.22 -13.63 -20.53
CA ALA A 133 11.18 -14.68 -20.21
C ALA A 133 12.61 -14.30 -20.62
N LYS A 134 12.80 -13.70 -21.81
CA LYS A 134 14.11 -13.18 -22.25
C LYS A 134 14.63 -12.08 -21.34
N LYS A 135 13.77 -11.16 -20.91
CA LYS A 135 14.15 -10.07 -19.98
C LYS A 135 14.60 -10.63 -18.63
N THR A 136 13.84 -11.57 -18.07
CA THR A 136 14.17 -12.21 -16.80
C THR A 136 15.45 -13.04 -16.89
N ALA A 137 15.63 -13.82 -17.96
CA ALA A 137 16.85 -14.57 -18.23
C ALA A 137 18.09 -13.66 -18.33
N ALA A 138 17.96 -12.53 -19.01
CA ALA A 138 19.02 -11.52 -19.08
C ALA A 138 19.37 -10.92 -17.70
N SER A 139 18.38 -10.73 -16.82
CA SER A 139 18.62 -10.22 -15.46
C SER A 139 19.27 -11.23 -14.51
N LEU A 140 19.04 -12.53 -14.75
CA LEU A 140 19.58 -13.63 -13.93
C LEU A 140 20.88 -14.20 -14.50
N HIS A 141 21.30 -13.76 -15.69
CA HIS A 141 22.43 -14.33 -16.44
C HIS A 141 22.31 -15.84 -16.70
N THR A 142 21.07 -16.31 -16.93
CA THR A 142 20.75 -17.73 -17.18
C THR A 142 20.05 -17.93 -18.52
N GLU A 143 19.81 -19.18 -18.90
CA GLU A 143 19.03 -19.52 -20.09
C GLU A 143 17.52 -19.29 -19.85
N VAL A 144 16.80 -19.01 -20.94
CA VAL A 144 15.37 -18.62 -20.92
C VAL A 144 14.46 -19.72 -20.38
N LEU A 145 14.85 -20.99 -20.56
CA LEU A 145 14.09 -22.16 -20.10
C LEU A 145 14.58 -22.70 -18.75
N ASP A 146 15.47 -21.98 -18.06
CA ASP A 146 15.93 -22.40 -16.74
C ASP A 146 14.76 -22.38 -15.74
N LEU A 147 14.74 -23.36 -14.84
CA LEU A 147 13.75 -23.50 -13.78
C LEU A 147 13.68 -22.22 -12.92
N GLN A 148 14.79 -21.50 -12.76
CA GLN A 148 14.84 -20.23 -12.04
C GLN A 148 14.03 -19.13 -12.74
N VAL A 149 14.11 -19.04 -14.08
CA VAL A 149 13.34 -18.07 -14.87
C VAL A 149 11.85 -18.40 -14.81
N ILE A 150 11.49 -19.68 -14.93
CA ILE A 150 10.10 -20.14 -14.83
C ILE A 150 9.54 -19.84 -13.43
N ARG A 151 10.31 -20.10 -12.37
CA ARG A 151 9.91 -19.80 -10.99
C ARG A 151 9.73 -18.30 -10.77
N GLN A 152 10.61 -17.48 -11.32
CA GLN A 152 10.50 -16.02 -11.24
C GLN A 152 9.25 -15.53 -11.98
N LEU A 153 8.98 -16.03 -13.19
CA LEU A 153 7.75 -15.72 -13.92
C LEU A 153 6.49 -16.11 -13.15
N ALA A 154 6.50 -17.24 -12.43
CA ALA A 154 5.38 -17.64 -11.57
C ALA A 154 5.19 -16.70 -10.37
N VAL A 155 6.29 -16.23 -9.75
CA VAL A 155 6.24 -15.22 -8.69
C VAL A 155 5.69 -13.90 -9.22
N ASP A 156 6.15 -13.47 -10.40
CA ASP A 156 5.68 -12.25 -11.06
C ASP A 156 4.19 -12.36 -11.42
N ALA A 157 3.73 -13.51 -11.90
CA ALA A 157 2.31 -13.76 -12.20
C ALA A 157 1.44 -13.70 -10.93
N LYS A 158 1.92 -14.27 -9.82
CA LYS A 158 1.26 -14.15 -8.52
C LYS A 158 1.18 -12.69 -8.06
N GLY A 159 2.29 -11.95 -8.15
CA GLY A 159 2.35 -10.54 -7.81
C GLY A 159 1.41 -9.70 -8.69
N PHE A 160 1.36 -9.98 -9.99
CA PHE A 160 0.41 -9.35 -10.91
C PHE A 160 -1.03 -9.63 -10.51
N THR A 161 -1.36 -10.87 -10.15
CA THR A 161 -2.72 -11.24 -9.73
C THR A 161 -3.13 -10.52 -8.45
N GLN A 162 -2.24 -10.49 -7.45
CA GLN A 162 -2.46 -9.73 -6.21
C GLN A 162 -2.62 -8.23 -6.49
N GLN A 163 -1.80 -7.66 -7.37
CA GLN A 163 -1.94 -6.28 -7.82
C GLN A 163 -3.32 -6.03 -8.46
N ARG A 164 -3.82 -6.95 -9.29
CA ARG A 164 -5.11 -6.83 -9.96
C ARG A 164 -6.28 -6.94 -9.00
N VAL A 165 -6.20 -7.81 -8.00
CA VAL A 165 -7.23 -7.89 -6.95
C VAL A 165 -7.28 -6.57 -6.17
N ARG A 166 -6.12 -6.01 -5.78
CA ARG A 166 -6.04 -4.70 -5.13
C ARG A 166 -6.58 -3.58 -6.02
N ASP A 167 -6.22 -3.58 -7.30
CA ASP A 167 -6.74 -2.62 -8.27
C ASP A 167 -8.26 -2.68 -8.35
N VAL A 168 -8.87 -3.87 -8.44
CA VAL A 168 -10.33 -4.03 -8.50
C VAL A 168 -11.01 -3.54 -7.23
N GLN A 169 -10.44 -3.82 -6.05
CA GLN A 169 -10.95 -3.31 -4.77
C GLN A 169 -10.89 -1.78 -4.71
N ALA A 170 -9.75 -1.20 -5.07
CA ALA A 170 -9.55 0.23 -5.10
C ALA A 170 -10.51 0.90 -6.12
N MET A 171 -10.71 0.28 -7.28
CA MET A 171 -11.69 0.71 -8.27
C MET A 171 -13.12 0.64 -7.74
N SER A 172 -13.49 -0.41 -7.00
CA SER A 172 -14.81 -0.52 -6.39
C SER A 172 -15.07 0.60 -5.39
N ILE A 173 -14.09 0.88 -4.51
CA ILE A 173 -14.16 1.97 -3.53
C ILE A 173 -14.21 3.33 -4.24
N ALA A 174 -13.35 3.54 -5.24
CA ALA A 174 -13.34 4.77 -6.04
C ALA A 174 -14.65 4.97 -6.80
N ALA A 175 -15.23 3.91 -7.37
CA ALA A 175 -16.51 3.99 -8.08
C ALA A 175 -17.67 4.38 -7.16
N GLN A 176 -17.68 3.89 -5.91
CA GLN A 176 -18.67 4.31 -4.90
C GLN A 176 -18.51 5.78 -4.50
N ARG A 177 -17.28 6.32 -4.58
CA ARG A 177 -16.95 7.71 -4.24
C ARG A 177 -16.97 8.68 -5.44
N CYS A 178 -17.05 8.18 -6.67
CA CYS A 178 -17.10 8.99 -7.87
C CYS A 178 -18.44 9.71 -7.97
N THR A 179 -18.49 10.97 -7.54
CA THR A 179 -19.57 11.88 -7.93
C THR A 179 -19.32 12.39 -9.36
N PRO A 180 -20.37 12.61 -10.19
CA PRO A 180 -20.21 13.06 -11.58
C PRO A 180 -19.37 14.35 -11.72
N ALA A 181 -19.39 15.21 -10.71
CA ALA A 181 -18.62 16.45 -10.66
C ALA A 181 -17.10 16.20 -10.57
N SER A 182 -16.67 15.18 -9.80
CA SER A 182 -15.25 14.81 -9.66
C SER A 182 -14.68 14.23 -10.96
N THR A 183 -15.50 13.49 -11.71
CA THR A 183 -15.12 12.88 -12.99
C THR A 183 -14.96 13.94 -14.10
N MET A 184 -15.83 14.96 -14.16
CA MET A 184 -15.70 16.06 -15.11
C MET A 184 -14.42 16.87 -14.89
N HIS A 185 -14.04 17.16 -13.64
CA HIS A 185 -12.81 17.90 -13.34
C HIS A 185 -11.55 17.15 -13.80
N GLN A 186 -11.48 15.84 -13.61
CA GLN A 186 -10.32 15.05 -14.05
C GLN A 186 -10.26 14.90 -15.58
N ILE A 187 -11.40 14.73 -16.25
CA ILE A 187 -11.46 14.70 -17.71
C ILE A 187 -11.05 16.06 -18.30
N SER A 188 -11.48 17.17 -17.70
CA SER A 188 -11.06 18.52 -18.10
C SER A 188 -9.58 18.78 -17.86
N GLY A 189 -8.97 18.18 -16.83
CA GLY A 189 -7.52 18.26 -16.60
C GLY A 189 -6.71 17.43 -17.60
N VAL A 190 -7.21 16.25 -17.99
CA VAL A 190 -6.57 15.38 -18.99
C VAL A 190 -6.73 15.92 -20.42
N LEU A 191 -7.86 16.57 -20.73
CA LEU A 191 -8.11 17.20 -22.05
C LEU A 191 -7.58 18.64 -22.13
N GLY A 192 -7.42 19.33 -21.00
CA GLY A 192 -6.84 20.67 -20.90
C GLY A 192 -5.32 20.70 -20.89
N GLY A 193 -4.67 19.54 -20.78
CA GLY A 193 -3.25 19.37 -21.07
C GLY A 193 -3.01 19.27 -22.57
N ARG A 194 -2.98 20.41 -23.27
CA ARG A 194 -2.38 20.55 -24.61
C ARG A 194 -1.69 21.91 -24.73
N PRO A 195 -0.61 22.05 -25.52
CA PRO A 195 0.12 21.06 -26.31
C PRO A 195 1.44 20.57 -25.69
#